data_AF-A0A0D2LSS4-F1
#
_entry.id   AF-A0A0D2LSS4-F1
#
_cell.length_a   1.000
_cell.length_b   1.000
_cell.length_c   1.000
_cell.angle_alpha   90.00
_cell.angle_beta   90.00
_cell.angle_gamma   90.00
#
_symmetry.space_group_name_H-M   'P 1'
#
loop_
_entity.id
_entity.type
_entity.pdbx_description
1 polymer ?
#
loop_
_entity_poly.entity_id
_entity_poly.type
_entity_poly.pdbx_seq_one_letter_code
_entity_poly.pdbx_strand_id
1 'polypeptide(L)'
;MGGRGRRGEVLGITRFGIAKMKDSVLHTASFEKTADHLFDAAIHGRTDDVVGVSESIIMGIPMPTGTGLLKLLHDVGRVDLPAARGAPLLAY
;
A
#
# COMPACT_ATOMS: atom_id res chain seq x y z
N MET A 1 12.65 -2.59 -24.96
CA MET A 1 13.31 -3.41 -23.92
C MET A 1 12.22 -4.01 -23.05
N GLY A 2 11.87 -5.29 -23.27
CA GLY A 2 10.70 -5.95 -22.65
C GLY A 2 11.03 -6.51 -21.27
N GLY A 3 10.29 -6.07 -20.24
CA GLY A 3 10.41 -6.59 -18.88
C GLY A 3 9.77 -7.97 -18.75
N ARG A 4 10.50 -8.92 -18.16
CA ARG A 4 10.03 -10.28 -17.92
C ARG A 4 8.94 -10.26 -16.83
N GLY A 5 7.70 -10.57 -17.19
CA GLY A 5 6.58 -10.59 -16.25
C GLY A 5 6.67 -11.75 -15.26
N ARG A 6 6.08 -11.59 -14.06
CA ARG A 6 6.08 -12.57 -12.95
C ARG A 6 5.44 -13.94 -13.29
N ARG A 7 4.88 -14.12 -14.49
CA ARG A 7 4.26 -15.37 -14.99
C ARG A 7 5.03 -16.04 -16.13
N GLY A 8 6.29 -15.65 -16.40
CA GLY A 8 7.11 -16.25 -17.47
C GLY A 8 6.76 -15.81 -18.90
N GLU A 9 5.65 -15.10 -19.09
CA GLU A 9 5.28 -14.47 -20.37
C GLU A 9 5.99 -13.11 -20.55
N VAL A 10 6.44 -12.82 -21.78
CA VAL A 10 6.94 -11.49 -22.17
C VAL A 10 5.75 -10.59 -22.43
N LEU A 11 5.33 -9.85 -21.41
CA LEU A 11 4.29 -8.84 -21.51
C LEU A 11 4.96 -7.47 -21.74
N GLY A 12 4.61 -6.80 -22.84
CA GLY A 12 5.05 -5.43 -23.09
C GLY A 12 4.40 -4.43 -22.10
N ILE A 13 5.00 -3.24 -21.95
CA ILE A 13 4.39 -2.11 -21.24
C ILE A 13 3.34 -1.47 -22.16
N THR A 14 2.25 -2.19 -22.42
CA THR A 14 1.12 -1.75 -23.24
C THR A 14 -0.17 -1.99 -22.45
N ARG A 15 -1.28 -1.34 -22.87
CA ARG A 15 -2.60 -1.49 -22.21
C ARG A 15 -3.01 -2.94 -21.98
N PHE A 16 -2.68 -3.82 -22.92
CA PHE A 16 -2.98 -5.25 -22.83
C PHE A 16 -2.04 -6.02 -21.89
N GLY A 17 -0.78 -5.57 -21.77
CA GLY A 17 0.18 -6.15 -20.84
C GLY A 17 -0.10 -5.77 -19.39
N ILE A 18 -0.43 -4.49 -19.12
CA ILE A 18 -0.75 -3.99 -17.77
C ILE A 18 -2.06 -4.60 -17.25
N ALA A 19 -3.08 -4.72 -18.10
CA ALA A 19 -4.35 -5.38 -17.73
C ALA A 19 -4.16 -6.85 -17.34
N LYS A 20 -3.12 -7.52 -17.85
CA LYS A 20 -2.75 -8.87 -17.42
C LYS A 20 -1.94 -8.89 -16.12
N MET A 21 -1.28 -7.79 -15.72
CA MET A 21 -0.34 -7.76 -14.59
C MET A 21 -0.98 -7.40 -13.25
N LYS A 22 -2.11 -6.68 -13.24
CA LYS A 22 -2.82 -6.27 -12.03
C LYS A 22 -4.30 -6.62 -12.13
N ASP A 23 -4.82 -7.20 -11.05
CA ASP A 23 -6.21 -7.66 -10.96
C ASP A 23 -7.04 -6.68 -10.10
N SER A 24 -6.91 -5.38 -10.36
CA SER A 24 -7.70 -4.35 -9.68
C SER A 24 -8.62 -3.64 -10.65
N VAL A 25 -9.89 -3.59 -10.27
CA VAL A 25 -10.94 -2.87 -10.98
C VAL A 25 -10.73 -1.37 -10.81
N LEU A 26 -10.48 -0.90 -9.59
CA LEU A 26 -10.30 0.52 -9.30
C LEU A 26 -9.06 1.09 -10.00
N HIS A 27 -7.98 0.33 -10.06
CA HIS A 27 -6.78 0.72 -10.80
C HIS A 27 -7.07 0.87 -12.30
N THR A 28 -7.72 -0.12 -12.90
CA THR A 28 -8.00 -0.11 -14.34
C THR A 28 -9.00 0.98 -14.70
N ALA A 29 -10.06 1.14 -13.91
CA ALA A 29 -11.10 2.15 -14.10
C ALA A 29 -10.58 3.59 -13.93
N SER A 30 -9.49 3.80 -13.18
CA SER A 30 -8.88 5.12 -12.97
C SER A 30 -8.09 5.65 -14.17
N PHE A 31 -7.78 4.80 -15.15
CA PHE A 31 -7.04 5.20 -16.33
C PHE A 31 -7.97 5.70 -17.45
N GLU A 32 -8.85 4.83 -17.95
CA GLU A 32 -9.82 5.13 -19.02
C GLU A 32 -11.03 4.19 -18.91
N LYS A 33 -12.11 4.48 -19.64
CA LYS A 33 -13.33 3.65 -19.72
C LYS A 33 -13.92 3.28 -18.34
N THR A 34 -13.93 4.24 -17.43
CA THR A 34 -14.32 4.04 -16.02
C THR A 34 -15.68 3.36 -15.86
N ALA A 35 -16.71 3.81 -16.58
CA ALA A 35 -18.05 3.23 -16.49
C ALA A 35 -18.08 1.77 -16.94
N ASP A 36 -17.46 1.44 -18.09
CA ASP A 36 -17.42 0.08 -18.62
C ASP A 36 -16.77 -0.89 -17.62
N HIS A 37 -15.64 -0.47 -17.01
CA HIS A 37 -14.95 -1.28 -16.01
C HIS A 37 -15.76 -1.49 -14.73
N LEU A 38 -16.46 -0.46 -14.25
CA LEU A 38 -17.29 -0.57 -13.05
C LEU A 38 -18.55 -1.42 -13.29
N PHE A 39 -19.21 -1.25 -14.44
CA PHE A 39 -20.38 -2.06 -14.78
C PHE A 39 -20.01 -3.52 -15.02
N ASP A 40 -18.92 -3.81 -15.75
CA ASP A 40 -18.44 -5.18 -15.94
C ASP A 40 -18.10 -5.85 -14.60
N ALA A 41 -17.41 -5.13 -13.70
CA ALA A 41 -17.09 -5.63 -12.37
C ALA A 41 -18.35 -5.89 -11.52
N ALA A 42 -19.34 -5.01 -11.57
CA ALA A 42 -20.59 -5.16 -10.84
C ALA A 42 -21.41 -6.37 -11.33
N ILE A 43 -21.51 -6.56 -12.65
CA ILE A 43 -22.21 -7.71 -13.25
C ILE A 43 -21.54 -9.03 -12.86
N HIS A 44 -20.21 -9.07 -12.85
CA HIS A 44 -19.45 -10.26 -12.52
C HIS A 44 -19.16 -10.41 -11.02
N GLY A 45 -19.63 -9.50 -10.17
CA GLY A 45 -19.41 -9.52 -8.72
C GLY A 45 -17.93 -9.50 -8.32
N ARG A 46 -17.07 -8.79 -9.07
CA ARG A 46 -15.63 -8.74 -8.78
C ARG A 46 -15.36 -7.95 -7.50
N THR A 47 -14.40 -8.43 -6.71
CA THR A 47 -13.90 -7.78 -5.50
C THR A 47 -12.49 -7.24 -5.72
N ASP A 48 -12.19 -6.09 -5.13
CA ASP A 48 -10.88 -5.46 -5.19
C ASP A 48 -10.25 -5.48 -3.79
N ASP A 49 -9.03 -6.02 -3.67
CA ASP A 49 -8.33 -6.13 -2.39
C ASP A 49 -7.71 -4.79 -1.92
N VAL A 50 -7.73 -3.75 -2.75
CA VAL A 50 -7.25 -2.39 -2.42
C VAL A 50 -5.79 -2.37 -1.89
N VAL A 51 -4.94 -3.25 -2.40
CA VAL A 51 -3.52 -3.34 -2.00
C VAL A 51 -2.63 -2.44 -2.86
N GLY A 52 -3.10 -2.07 -4.06
CA GLY A 52 -2.35 -1.21 -4.97
C GLY A 52 -2.34 0.26 -4.54
N VAL A 53 -1.37 1.00 -5.08
CA VAL A 53 -1.19 2.43 -4.78
C VAL A 53 -2.38 3.26 -5.22
N SER A 54 -2.89 3.05 -6.44
CA SER A 54 -4.00 3.86 -6.99
C SER A 54 -5.28 3.65 -6.18
N GLU A 55 -5.61 2.40 -5.91
CA GLU A 55 -6.76 1.93 -5.16
C GLU A 55 -6.71 2.45 -3.72
N SER A 56 -5.54 2.38 -3.08
CA SER A 56 -5.34 2.93 -1.73
C SER A 56 -5.60 4.44 -1.68
N ILE A 57 -5.11 5.18 -2.70
CA ILE A 57 -5.32 6.64 -2.80
C ILE A 57 -6.80 6.97 -3.01
N ILE A 58 -7.47 6.26 -3.93
CA ILE A 58 -8.91 6.45 -4.20
C ILE A 58 -9.74 6.22 -2.93
N MET A 59 -9.40 5.20 -2.14
CA MET A 59 -10.10 4.85 -0.90
C MET A 59 -9.69 5.69 0.31
N GLY A 60 -8.67 6.56 0.18
CA GLY A 60 -8.17 7.38 1.29
C GLY A 60 -7.46 6.59 2.39
N ILE A 61 -6.99 5.37 2.10
CA ILE A 61 -6.25 4.53 3.05
C ILE A 61 -4.74 4.65 2.84
N PRO A 62 -3.90 4.52 3.89
CA PRO A 62 -2.44 4.53 3.72
C PRO A 62 -1.98 3.41 2.79
N MET A 63 -1.27 3.76 1.73
CA MET A 63 -0.75 2.79 0.75
C MET A 63 0.35 1.92 1.36
N PRO A 64 0.44 0.62 1.01
CA PRO A 64 1.45 -0.31 1.54
C PRO A 64 2.82 -0.15 0.84
N THR A 65 3.27 1.10 0.70
CA THR A 65 4.59 1.45 0.18
C THR A 65 5.13 2.67 0.93
N GLY A 66 6.44 2.88 0.89
CA GLY A 66 7.09 3.96 1.63
C GLY A 66 6.83 3.86 3.13
N THR A 67 6.31 4.93 3.73
CA THR A 67 6.02 5.00 5.17
C THR A 67 4.88 4.08 5.62
N GLY A 68 3.99 3.69 4.71
CA GLY A 68 2.90 2.75 5.02
C GLY A 68 3.34 1.28 5.14
N LEU A 69 4.62 0.96 4.88
CA LEU A 69 5.16 -0.39 5.06
C LEU A 69 5.38 -0.75 6.54
N LEU A 70 5.55 0.26 7.40
CA LEU A 70 5.91 0.07 8.79
C LEU A 70 4.64 0.16 9.65
N LYS A 71 4.57 -0.68 10.69
CA LYS A 71 3.63 -0.47 11.79
C LYS A 71 4.39 0.04 13.00
N LEU A 72 3.91 1.13 13.58
CA LEU A 72 4.46 1.64 14.83
C LEU A 72 3.94 0.77 15.97
N LEU A 73 4.86 0.27 16.79
CA LEU A 73 4.55 -0.44 18.02
C LEU A 73 4.87 0.51 19.18
N HIS A 74 3.87 0.76 20.03
CA HIS A 74 4.08 1.53 21.25
C HIS A 74 4.52 0.60 22.37
N ASP A 75 5.76 0.75 22.84
CA ASP A 75 6.29 0.00 23.98
C ASP A 75 5.84 0.66 25.29
N VAL A 76 4.82 0.07 25.93
CA VAL A 76 4.25 0.55 27.20
C VAL A 76 5.17 0.24 28.40
N GLY A 77 6.20 -0.59 28.23
CA GLY A 77 7.12 -0.99 29.30
C GLY A 77 8.32 -0.05 29.49
N ARG A 78 8.61 0.80 28.51
CA ARG A 78 9.74 1.74 28.55
C ARG A 78 9.30 3.09 29.10
N VAL A 79 8.98 3.13 30.39
CA VAL A 79 8.94 4.39 31.11
C VAL A 79 10.39 4.77 31.38
N ASP A 80 10.93 5.71 30.60
CA ASP A 80 12.20 6.35 30.93
C ASP A 80 12.01 7.10 32.26
N LEU A 81 12.31 6.42 33.37
CA LEU A 81 12.44 7.06 34.67
C LEU A 81 13.48 8.16 34.50
N PRO A 82 13.16 9.43 34.84
CA PRO A 82 14.11 10.52 34.67
C PRO A 82 15.39 10.16 35.42
N ALA A 83 16.51 10.14 34.69
CA ALA A 83 17.83 9.85 35.24
C ALA A 83 17.97 10.59 36.56
N ALA A 84 18.15 9.83 37.65
CA ALA A 84 18.23 10.36 39.00
C ALA A 84 19.18 11.56 39.00
N ARG A 85 18.64 12.78 39.18
CA ARG A 85 19.48 13.97 39.36
C ARG A 85 20.40 13.65 40.53
N GLY A 86 21.71 13.71 40.27
CA GLY A 86 22.74 13.29 41.22
C GLY A 86 22.43 13.77 42.63
N ALA A 87 22.52 12.85 43.58
CA ALA A 87 22.44 13.17 45.00
C ALA A 87 23.38 14.36 45.29
N PRO A 88 22.96 15.35 46.10
CA PRO A 88 23.86 16.44 46.48
C PRO A 88 24.99 15.82 47.30
N LEU A 89 26.17 15.73 46.68
CA LEU A 89 27.40 15.45 47.39
C LEU A 89 27.72 16.68 48.24
N LEU A 90 27.95 16.43 49.54
CA LEU A 90 28.39 17.35 50.60
C LEU A 90 27.28 17.82 51.55
N ALA A 91 26.83 16.89 52.38
CA ALA A 91 26.66 17.18 53.80
C ALA A 91 28.03 16.96 54.48
N TYR A 92 28.41 17.94 55.30
CA TYR A 92 29.64 18.08 56.10
C TYR A 92 30.87 18.65 55.40
#